data_AF-A0A381UI71-F1
#
_entry.id   AF-A0A381UI71-F1
#
_cell.length_a   1.000
_cell.length_b   1.000
_cell.length_c   1.000
_cell.angle_alpha   90.00
_cell.angle_beta   90.00
_cell.angle_gamma   90.00
#
_symmetry.space_group_name_H-M   'P 1'
#
loop_
_entity.id
_entity.type
_entity.pdbx_description
1 polymer ?
#
loop_
_entity_poly.entity_id
_entity_poly.type
_entity_poly.pdbx_seq_one_letter_code
_entity_poly.pdbx_strand_id
1 'polypeptide(L)'
;MVKVIFKLKNLLKLRLRLVKGIFISFLMIILPVSLTLSCIDTSLLNGSLMNQEDKRIIQITLNDPIFDSLERKWISSDYFDRGFNYENTRLEVISLYDVLKKNNPDKSLDAIILNCADDYQGVISISDIKKYDLQIALKIKLSQGTDRPEWLQPLIIVVPNHASPPFSERFFTANINELRFVKLADYYAPLRS
;
A
#
# COMPACT_ATOMS: atom_id res chain seq x y z
N MET A 1 44.23 -6.86 -2.36
CA MET A 1 44.28 -5.59 -3.13
C MET A 1 43.81 -5.87 -4.56
N VAL A 2 42.52 -5.67 -4.85
CA VAL A 2 42.00 -5.45 -6.22
C VAL A 2 40.80 -4.52 -6.07
N LYS A 3 40.96 -3.27 -6.52
CA LYS A 3 39.91 -2.26 -6.65
C LYS A 3 39.28 -2.45 -8.04
N VAL A 4 38.01 -2.82 -8.10
CA VAL A 4 37.24 -2.73 -9.35
C VAL A 4 36.44 -1.43 -9.31
N ILE A 5 36.95 -0.43 -10.01
CA ILE A 5 36.29 0.87 -10.25
C ILE A 5 35.64 0.75 -11.63
N PHE A 6 34.32 0.67 -11.71
CA PHE A 6 33.61 0.79 -12.98
C PHE A 6 33.26 2.26 -13.24
N LYS A 7 33.82 2.78 -14.34
CA LYS A 7 33.77 4.17 -14.77
C LYS A 7 32.62 4.33 -15.77
N LEU A 8 31.57 5.04 -15.35
CA LEU A 8 30.48 5.49 -16.21
C LEU A 8 31.03 6.55 -17.19
N LYS A 9 30.90 6.34 -18.52
CA LYS A 9 30.96 7.42 -19.52
C LYS A 9 30.42 6.95 -20.87
N ASN A 10 29.36 7.64 -21.31
CA ASN A 10 28.94 7.89 -22.69
C ASN A 10 28.78 6.71 -23.65
N LEU A 11 27.57 6.57 -24.20
CA LEU A 11 27.34 6.48 -25.65
C LEU A 11 25.85 6.68 -25.98
N LEU A 12 25.37 7.91 -25.74
CA LEU A 12 24.22 8.42 -26.47
C LEU A 12 24.76 8.98 -27.80
N LYS A 13 24.54 8.27 -28.91
CA LYS A 13 24.69 8.86 -30.26
C LYS A 13 23.74 8.19 -31.25
N LEU A 14 22.64 8.93 -31.47
CA LEU A 14 21.78 8.95 -32.65
C LEU A 14 22.44 8.44 -33.94
N ARG A 15 21.76 7.55 -34.67
CA ARG A 15 21.74 7.53 -36.13
C ARG A 15 20.36 7.14 -36.65
N LEU A 16 19.56 8.15 -37.00
CA LEU A 16 18.51 8.00 -38.02
C LEU A 16 19.17 7.65 -39.35
N ARG A 17 18.68 6.63 -40.04
CA ARG A 17 18.77 6.52 -41.50
C ARG A 17 17.39 6.20 -42.06
N LEU A 18 16.74 7.28 -42.46
CA LEU A 18 15.62 7.34 -43.39
C LEU A 18 16.12 6.83 -44.75
N VAL A 19 15.57 5.73 -45.28
CA VAL A 19 15.75 5.36 -46.68
C VAL A 19 14.40 5.55 -47.39
N LYS A 20 14.42 6.45 -48.37
CA LYS A 20 13.29 6.83 -49.22
C LYS A 20 12.89 5.68 -50.14
N GLY A 21 11.59 5.37 -50.14
CA GLY A 21 10.74 5.34 -51.34
C GLY A 21 10.90 4.19 -52.34
N ILE A 22 9.97 3.23 -52.28
CA ILE A 22 9.42 2.57 -53.47
C ILE A 22 7.89 2.49 -53.29
N PHE A 23 7.18 3.27 -54.09
CA PHE A 23 5.74 3.15 -54.34
C PHE A 23 5.53 1.94 -55.25
N ILE A 24 4.81 0.91 -54.80
CA ILE A 24 4.09 0.01 -55.69
C ILE A 24 2.66 -0.16 -55.16
N SER A 25 1.76 0.46 -55.92
CA SER A 25 0.32 0.26 -55.92
C SER A 25 0.00 -1.15 -56.41
N PHE A 26 -0.77 -1.92 -55.62
CA PHE A 26 -1.70 -2.91 -56.14
C PHE A 26 -2.96 -2.94 -55.27
N LEU A 27 -3.95 -2.20 -55.75
CA LEU A 27 -5.36 -2.31 -55.42
C LEU A 27 -5.97 -3.45 -56.25
N MET A 28 -6.55 -4.47 -55.58
CA MET A 28 -7.63 -5.38 -56.01
C MET A 28 -7.86 -6.35 -54.83
N ILE A 29 -8.71 -6.05 -53.83
CA ILE A 29 -10.18 -6.22 -53.72
C ILE A 29 -10.66 -7.70 -53.81
N ILE A 30 -11.45 -8.08 -52.77
CA ILE A 30 -12.44 -9.19 -52.57
C ILE A 30 -11.86 -10.59 -52.25
N LEU A 31 -12.15 -11.31 -51.15
CA LEU A 31 -13.36 -11.49 -50.32
C LEU A 31 -13.05 -11.72 -48.81
N PRO A 32 -13.98 -11.36 -47.90
CA PRO A 32 -13.94 -11.80 -46.50
C PRO A 32 -14.58 -13.19 -46.39
N VAL A 33 -13.80 -14.20 -45.97
CA VAL A 33 -14.38 -15.46 -45.49
C VAL A 33 -14.73 -15.27 -44.03
N SER A 34 -15.96 -14.82 -43.79
CA SER A 34 -16.62 -14.90 -42.50
C SER A 34 -16.91 -16.36 -42.19
N LEU A 35 -16.00 -17.01 -41.45
CA LEU A 35 -16.33 -18.19 -40.65
C LEU A 35 -16.55 -17.71 -39.22
N THR A 36 -17.82 -17.43 -38.92
CA THR A 36 -18.33 -17.34 -37.56
C THR A 36 -18.18 -18.70 -36.90
N LEU A 37 -17.08 -18.92 -36.18
CA LEU A 37 -17.08 -19.92 -35.11
C LEU A 37 -17.59 -19.22 -33.85
N SER A 38 -18.92 -19.21 -33.74
CA SER A 38 -19.64 -18.93 -32.52
C SER A 38 -19.32 -20.03 -31.50
N CYS A 39 -18.23 -19.87 -30.75
CA CYS A 39 -18.16 -20.41 -29.40
C CYS A 39 -18.93 -19.45 -28.49
N ILE A 40 -20.25 -19.55 -28.58
CA ILE A 40 -21.14 -19.15 -27.49
C ILE A 40 -20.91 -20.22 -26.43
N ASP A 41 -19.95 -19.98 -25.53
CA ASP A 41 -19.95 -20.67 -24.26
C ASP A 41 -20.91 -19.89 -23.36
N THR A 42 -22.19 -20.26 -23.44
CA THR A 42 -23.21 -19.91 -22.47
C THR A 42 -22.89 -20.60 -21.14
N SER A 43 -21.87 -20.11 -20.46
CA SER A 43 -21.79 -20.09 -19.01
C SER A 43 -22.07 -18.67 -18.50
N LEU A 44 -22.99 -17.97 -19.17
CA LEU A 44 -23.75 -16.87 -18.57
C LEU A 44 -24.97 -17.49 -17.90
N LEU A 45 -24.91 -17.53 -16.57
CA LEU A 45 -26.02 -17.47 -15.59
C LEU A 45 -25.65 -18.25 -14.31
N ASN A 46 -24.45 -18.02 -13.80
CA ASN A 46 -24.27 -17.87 -12.36
C ASN A 46 -23.15 -16.84 -12.09
N GLY A 47 -23.14 -15.79 -12.91
CA GLY A 47 -22.86 -14.47 -12.38
C GLY A 47 -23.93 -14.24 -11.33
N SER A 48 -23.62 -14.65 -10.09
CA SER A 48 -24.22 -14.04 -8.93
C SER A 48 -24.07 -12.55 -9.20
N LEU A 49 -25.18 -11.96 -9.59
CA LEU A 49 -25.50 -10.59 -9.29
C LEU A 49 -25.39 -10.55 -7.76
N MET A 50 -24.14 -10.47 -7.29
CA MET A 50 -23.80 -9.90 -6.02
C MET A 50 -24.47 -8.56 -6.15
N ASN A 51 -25.64 -8.47 -5.52
CA ASN A 51 -26.16 -7.23 -5.04
C ASN A 51 -24.96 -6.57 -4.34
N GLN A 52 -24.21 -5.74 -5.07
CA GLN A 52 -23.39 -4.70 -4.50
C GLN A 52 -24.42 -3.72 -3.93
N GLU A 53 -25.03 -4.13 -2.82
CA GLU A 53 -25.30 -3.20 -1.76
C GLU A 53 -23.99 -2.47 -1.54
N ASP A 54 -24.06 -1.17 -1.78
CA ASP A 54 -23.04 -0.14 -1.61
C ASP A 54 -22.45 -0.22 -0.19
N LYS A 55 -21.66 -1.26 0.10
CA LYS A 55 -20.85 -1.37 1.30
C LYS A 55 -19.78 -0.31 1.13
N ARG A 56 -20.08 0.90 1.62
CA ARG A 56 -19.16 2.04 1.62
C ARG A 56 -17.80 1.56 2.09
N ILE A 57 -16.87 1.45 1.15
CA ILE A 57 -15.49 1.08 1.44
C ILE A 57 -14.92 2.25 2.25
N ILE A 58 -14.55 1.99 3.50
CA ILE A 58 -13.96 3.01 4.36
C ILE A 58 -12.48 3.10 3.98
N GLN A 59 -12.09 4.24 3.41
CA GLN A 59 -10.74 4.58 3.00
C GLN A 59 -10.33 5.87 3.68
N ILE A 60 -9.14 5.88 4.28
CA ILE A 60 -8.61 7.03 5.02
C ILE A 60 -7.23 7.35 4.49
N THR A 61 -7.01 8.60 4.11
CA THR A 61 -5.71 9.11 3.64
C THR A 61 -5.16 10.13 4.64
N LEU A 62 -3.93 10.62 4.43
CA LEU A 62 -3.28 11.56 5.37
C LEU A 62 -4.09 12.83 5.62
N ASN A 63 -4.82 13.29 4.60
CA ASN A 63 -5.62 14.52 4.65
C ASN A 63 -7.05 14.28 5.11
N ASP A 64 -7.38 13.08 5.61
CA ASP A 64 -8.71 12.78 6.08
C ASP A 64 -9.03 13.60 7.35
N PRO A 65 -10.17 14.33 7.37
CA PRO A 65 -10.54 15.19 8.48
C PRO A 65 -10.76 14.43 9.79
N ILE A 66 -10.89 13.10 9.75
CA ILE A 66 -11.02 12.28 10.96
C ILE A 66 -9.86 12.52 11.92
N PHE A 67 -8.64 12.71 11.41
CA PHE A 67 -7.44 12.92 12.20
C PHE A 67 -7.42 14.27 12.92
N ASP A 68 -8.17 15.25 12.45
CA ASP A 68 -8.33 16.55 13.12
C ASP A 68 -9.28 16.46 14.33
N SER A 69 -10.15 15.44 14.35
CA SER A 69 -11.13 15.23 15.42
C SER A 69 -10.67 14.34 16.56
N LEU A 70 -9.47 13.77 16.46
CA LEU A 70 -8.92 12.80 17.42
C LEU A 70 -7.78 13.40 18.25
N GLU A 71 -7.65 12.94 19.49
CA GLU A 71 -6.57 13.38 20.38
C GLU A 71 -5.20 13.02 19.81
N ARG A 72 -4.31 14.01 19.76
CA ARG A 72 -2.91 13.85 19.33
C ARG A 72 -2.01 13.91 20.55
N LYS A 73 -1.05 13.00 20.62
CA LYS A 73 -0.03 12.98 21.67
C LYS A 73 1.36 12.74 21.08
N TRP A 74 2.38 13.26 21.74
CA TRP A 74 3.76 12.97 21.42
C TRP A 74 4.26 11.80 22.27
N ILE A 75 4.69 10.71 21.64
CA ILE A 75 5.24 9.52 22.31
C ILE A 75 6.66 9.21 21.83
N SER A 76 7.36 8.39 22.60
CA SER A 76 8.52 7.61 22.13
C SER A 76 8.06 6.20 21.71
N SER A 77 8.85 5.55 20.87
CA SER A 77 8.65 4.14 20.50
C SER A 77 9.99 3.42 20.33
N ASP A 78 10.39 2.66 21.34
CA ASP A 78 11.60 1.82 21.31
C ASP A 78 11.47 0.73 20.25
N TYR A 79 10.23 0.31 19.98
CA TYR A 79 9.92 -0.64 18.92
C TYR A 79 10.22 -0.04 17.54
N PHE A 80 9.77 1.19 17.27
CA PHE A 80 10.08 1.93 16.05
C PHE A 80 11.59 2.16 15.92
N ASP A 81 12.22 2.66 16.97
CA ASP A 81 13.67 2.96 17.00
C ASP A 81 14.50 1.72 16.68
N ARG A 82 14.19 0.58 17.31
CA ARG A 82 14.84 -0.69 17.00
C ARG A 82 14.57 -1.18 15.57
N GLY A 83 13.34 -1.01 15.05
CA GLY A 83 12.96 -1.49 13.73
C GLY A 83 13.56 -0.70 12.57
N PHE A 84 13.64 0.62 12.72
CA PHE A 84 14.14 1.53 11.69
C PHE A 84 15.58 1.99 11.94
N ASN A 85 16.23 1.47 12.99
CA ASN A 85 17.59 1.83 13.39
C ASN A 85 17.75 3.35 13.67
N TYR A 86 16.85 3.86 14.50
CA TYR A 86 16.89 5.21 15.05
C TYR A 86 16.99 5.17 16.58
N GLU A 87 17.20 6.33 17.18
CA GLU A 87 17.20 6.50 18.64
C GLU A 87 16.51 7.79 19.03
N ASN A 88 15.80 7.74 20.15
CA ASN A 88 15.10 8.87 20.77
C ASN A 88 14.08 9.54 19.84
N THR A 89 13.43 8.76 18.96
CA THR A 89 12.41 9.31 18.06
C THR A 89 11.20 9.79 18.86
N ARG A 90 10.66 10.94 18.46
CA ARG A 90 9.38 11.46 18.96
C ARG A 90 8.35 11.43 17.83
N LEU A 91 7.20 10.83 18.11
CA LEU A 91 6.14 10.61 17.13
C LEU A 91 4.88 11.31 17.61
N GLU A 92 4.29 12.18 16.78
CA GLU A 92 2.94 12.71 17.03
C GLU A 92 1.96 11.69 16.47
N VAL A 93 1.17 11.11 17.35
CA VAL A 93 0.36 9.92 17.07
C VAL A 93 -1.09 10.13 17.45
N ILE A 94 -1.95 9.36 16.81
CA ILE A 94 -3.34 9.14 17.20
C ILE A 94 -3.58 7.64 17.41
N SER A 95 -4.58 7.33 18.23
CA SER A 95 -5.02 5.94 18.46
C SER A 95 -5.73 5.38 17.23
N LEU A 96 -5.24 4.25 16.69
CA LEU A 96 -6.00 3.55 15.65
C LEU A 96 -7.32 3.00 16.21
N TYR A 97 -7.39 2.66 17.49
CA TYR A 97 -8.65 2.23 18.10
C TYR A 97 -9.72 3.34 18.09
N ASP A 98 -9.32 4.60 18.25
CA ASP A 98 -10.27 5.72 18.16
C ASP A 98 -10.66 6.03 16.72
N VAL A 99 -9.76 5.82 15.75
CA VAL A 99 -10.10 5.80 14.31
C VAL A 99 -11.16 4.73 14.02
N LEU A 100 -11.00 3.51 14.58
CA LEU A 100 -12.00 2.44 14.43
C LEU A 100 -13.37 2.84 15.00
N LYS A 101 -13.39 3.40 16.23
CA LYS A 101 -14.65 3.85 16.87
C LYS A 101 -15.35 4.93 16.06
N LYS A 102 -14.59 5.91 15.56
CA LYS A 102 -15.13 7.06 14.85
C LYS A 102 -15.71 6.70 13.48
N ASN A 103 -15.09 5.77 12.77
CA ASN A 103 -15.61 5.25 11.50
C ASN A 103 -16.73 4.23 11.68
N ASN A 104 -16.76 3.52 12.82
CA ASN A 104 -17.72 2.46 13.13
C ASN A 104 -17.90 1.47 11.96
N PRO A 105 -16.81 0.79 11.52
CA PRO A 105 -16.87 -0.12 10.38
C PRO A 105 -17.87 -1.24 10.62
N ASP A 106 -18.40 -1.79 9.52
CA ASP A 106 -19.26 -2.97 9.57
C ASP A 106 -18.58 -4.10 10.34
N LYS A 107 -19.34 -4.84 11.17
CA LYS A 107 -18.79 -5.86 12.07
C LYS A 107 -18.08 -7.01 11.33
N SER A 108 -18.33 -7.18 10.04
CA SER A 108 -17.61 -8.18 9.24
C SER A 108 -16.20 -7.75 8.83
N LEU A 109 -15.86 -6.46 8.93
CA LEU A 109 -14.52 -5.94 8.66
C LEU A 109 -13.68 -6.08 9.93
N ASP A 110 -12.62 -6.88 9.86
CA ASP A 110 -11.77 -7.26 10.99
C ASP A 110 -10.28 -6.95 10.76
N ALA A 111 -9.95 -6.25 9.67
CA ALA A 111 -8.59 -5.81 9.35
C ALA A 111 -8.54 -4.48 8.60
N ILE A 112 -7.34 -3.90 8.55
CA ILE A 112 -6.99 -2.73 7.75
C ILE A 112 -5.85 -3.11 6.80
N ILE A 113 -6.04 -2.87 5.51
CA ILE A 113 -4.96 -2.84 4.52
C ILE A 113 -4.29 -1.48 4.56
N LEU A 114 -2.97 -1.52 4.57
CA LEU A 114 -2.09 -0.36 4.54
C LEU A 114 -1.50 -0.29 3.13
N ASN A 115 -2.13 0.47 2.25
CA ASN A 115 -1.68 0.64 0.87
C ASN A 115 -0.50 1.62 0.86
N CYS A 116 0.67 1.15 0.42
CA CYS A 116 1.91 1.93 0.43
C CYS A 116 2.28 2.41 -0.99
N ALA A 117 3.20 3.37 -1.09
CA ALA A 117 3.56 3.97 -2.39
C ALA A 117 4.33 3.04 -3.34
N ASP A 118 5.00 2.01 -2.82
CA ASP A 118 5.91 1.13 -3.58
C ASP A 118 5.26 -0.21 -3.96
N ASP A 119 3.96 -0.20 -4.29
CA ASP A 119 3.12 -1.39 -4.55
C ASP A 119 3.09 -2.43 -3.40
N TYR A 120 3.64 -2.07 -2.23
CA TYR A 120 3.60 -2.87 -1.02
C TYR A 120 2.29 -2.67 -0.27
N GLN A 121 1.80 -3.75 0.35
CA GLN A 121 0.63 -3.72 1.22
C GLN A 121 0.95 -4.36 2.56
N GLY A 122 0.77 -3.58 3.63
CA GLY A 122 0.70 -4.13 4.99
C GLY A 122 -0.72 -4.55 5.34
N VAL A 123 -0.86 -5.51 6.26
CA VAL A 123 -2.16 -5.89 6.82
C VAL A 123 -2.07 -5.91 8.34
N ILE A 124 -2.98 -5.20 9.01
CA ILE A 124 -3.11 -5.23 10.47
C ILE A 124 -4.52 -5.65 10.87
N SER A 125 -4.62 -6.60 11.79
CA SER A 125 -5.91 -7.03 12.32
C SER A 125 -6.44 -6.03 13.34
N ILE A 126 -7.77 -5.86 13.40
CA ILE A 126 -8.41 -5.06 14.45
C ILE A 126 -8.11 -5.64 15.85
N SER A 127 -7.93 -6.97 15.95
CA SER A 127 -7.48 -7.59 17.19
C SER A 127 -6.10 -7.12 17.63
N ASP A 128 -5.14 -7.01 16.71
CA ASP A 128 -3.80 -6.50 17.03
C ASP A 128 -3.85 -5.04 17.45
N ILE A 129 -4.66 -4.21 16.77
CA ILE A 129 -4.86 -2.80 17.13
C ILE A 129 -5.30 -2.68 18.59
N LYS A 130 -6.31 -3.47 19.00
CA LYS A 130 -6.82 -3.46 20.38
C LYS A 130 -5.83 -4.04 21.38
N LYS A 131 -5.17 -5.15 21.03
CA LYS A 131 -4.28 -5.88 21.93
C LYS A 131 -3.00 -5.11 22.24
N TYR A 132 -2.45 -4.41 21.25
CA TYR A 132 -1.16 -3.74 21.34
C TYR A 132 -1.27 -2.22 21.36
N ASP A 133 -2.49 -1.67 21.46
CA ASP A 133 -2.74 -0.22 21.40
C ASP A 133 -2.02 0.41 20.21
N LEU A 134 -2.16 -0.18 19.01
CA LEU A 134 -1.45 0.32 17.83
C LEU A 134 -1.92 1.74 17.53
N GLN A 135 -0.95 2.58 17.19
CA GLN A 135 -1.16 3.99 16.87
C GLN A 135 -0.68 4.26 15.45
N ILE A 136 -1.02 5.43 14.93
CA ILE A 136 -0.51 5.89 13.63
C ILE A 136 0.16 7.26 13.80
N ALA A 137 1.39 7.38 13.32
CA ALA A 137 2.15 8.62 13.36
C ALA A 137 1.70 9.58 12.25
N LEU A 138 1.37 10.80 12.62
CA LEU A 138 1.07 11.91 11.71
C LEU A 138 2.28 12.86 11.56
N LYS A 139 3.22 12.84 12.52
CA LYS A 139 4.50 13.53 12.42
C LYS A 139 5.61 12.72 13.06
N ILE A 140 6.83 12.91 12.55
CA ILE A 140 8.04 12.23 13.01
C ILE A 140 9.09 13.29 13.30
N LYS A 141 9.68 13.22 14.49
CA LYS A 141 10.86 14.00 14.87
C LYS A 141 11.98 13.03 15.22
N LEU A 142 12.98 12.97 14.35
CA LEU A 142 14.21 12.23 14.58
C LEU A 142 15.20 13.06 15.42
N SER A 143 16.17 12.40 16.02
CA SER A 143 17.28 13.04 16.71
C SER A 143 18.07 13.99 15.78
N GLN A 144 18.60 15.09 16.33
CA GLN A 144 19.34 16.08 15.54
C GLN A 144 20.54 15.46 14.82
N GLY A 145 20.76 15.85 13.56
CA GLY A 145 21.85 15.31 12.73
C GLY A 145 21.57 13.95 12.10
N THR A 146 20.36 13.42 12.29
CA THR A 146 19.91 12.18 11.65
C THR A 146 19.29 12.47 10.28
N ASP A 147 19.74 11.76 9.25
CA ASP A 147 19.12 11.83 7.93
C ASP A 147 17.78 11.08 7.94
N ARG A 148 16.73 11.78 7.50
CA ARG A 148 15.42 11.18 7.25
C ARG A 148 15.32 10.81 5.76
N PRO A 149 15.21 9.52 5.41
CA PRO A 149 15.03 9.13 4.03
C PRO A 149 13.64 9.54 3.53
N GLU A 150 13.51 9.71 2.21
CA GLU A 150 12.28 10.22 1.59
C GLU A 150 11.06 9.31 1.79
N TRP A 151 11.26 8.01 1.99
CA TRP A 151 10.18 7.05 2.23
C TRP A 151 9.63 7.12 3.67
N LEU A 152 10.35 7.72 4.63
CA LEU A 152 9.91 7.82 6.03
C LEU A 152 8.99 9.03 6.23
N GLN A 153 7.83 8.96 5.58
CA GLN A 153 6.75 9.95 5.65
C GLN A 153 5.75 9.62 6.76
N PRO A 154 4.90 10.59 7.17
CA PRO A 154 3.73 10.33 8.01
C PRO A 154 2.83 9.20 7.51
N LEU A 155 1.87 8.78 8.35
CA LEU A 155 1.12 7.52 8.25
C LEU A 155 2.05 6.30 8.39
N ILE A 156 2.59 6.11 9.59
CA ILE A 156 3.36 4.91 9.95
C ILE A 156 2.69 4.23 11.13
N ILE A 157 2.63 2.90 11.12
CA ILE A 157 2.19 2.13 12.29
C ILE A 157 3.19 2.30 13.43
N VAL A 158 2.68 2.62 14.62
CA VAL A 158 3.50 2.82 15.82
C VAL A 158 3.03 1.90 16.92
N VAL A 159 3.97 1.17 17.50
CA VAL A 159 3.78 0.41 18.74
C VAL A 159 4.26 1.27 19.90
N PRO A 160 3.38 1.65 20.85
CA PRO A 160 3.80 2.45 22.00
C PRO A 160 4.62 1.63 23.01
N ASN A 161 5.46 2.28 23.81
CA ASN A 161 6.41 1.62 24.73
C ASN A 161 5.77 0.72 25.81
N HIS A 162 4.52 0.97 26.19
CA HIS A 162 3.81 0.10 27.13
C HIS A 162 3.32 -1.19 26.49
N ALA A 163 3.29 -1.27 25.16
CA ALA A 163 2.91 -2.47 24.43
C ALA A 163 4.13 -3.37 24.16
N SER A 164 3.90 -4.69 24.11
CA SER A 164 4.95 -5.68 23.86
C SER A 164 4.50 -6.74 22.84
N PRO A 165 4.29 -6.37 21.57
CA PRO A 165 4.03 -7.34 20.52
C PRO A 165 5.29 -8.14 20.16
N PRO A 166 5.13 -9.34 19.55
CA PRO A 166 6.25 -9.99 18.89
C PRO A 166 6.80 -9.10 17.78
N PHE A 167 8.11 -9.18 17.54
CA PHE A 167 8.75 -8.43 16.47
C PHE A 167 8.24 -8.93 15.11
N SER A 168 7.51 -8.09 14.38
CA SER A 168 6.83 -8.43 13.13
C SER A 168 6.86 -7.28 12.14
N GLU A 169 7.18 -7.61 10.89
CA GLU A 169 7.28 -6.67 9.76
C GLU A 169 6.02 -5.80 9.57
N ARG A 170 4.83 -6.37 9.79
CA ARG A 170 3.56 -5.63 9.62
C ARG A 170 3.44 -4.40 10.52
N PHE A 171 4.11 -4.40 11.68
CA PHE A 171 4.14 -3.27 12.60
C PHE A 171 5.20 -2.21 12.24
N PHE A 172 5.99 -2.46 11.19
CA PHE A 172 6.93 -1.51 10.59
C PHE A 172 6.43 -0.99 9.24
N THR A 173 5.16 -1.19 8.91
CA THR A 173 4.60 -0.66 7.66
C THR A 173 4.67 0.87 7.68
N ALA A 174 5.39 1.43 6.70
CA ALA A 174 5.61 2.85 6.49
C ALA A 174 5.27 3.21 5.04
N ASN A 175 5.45 4.49 4.68
CA ASN A 175 5.14 4.98 3.33
C ASN A 175 3.67 4.69 2.91
N ILE A 176 2.76 4.76 3.88
CA ILE A 176 1.34 4.42 3.73
C ILE A 176 0.61 5.62 3.11
N ASN A 177 -0.13 5.38 2.03
CA ASN A 177 -0.97 6.37 1.37
C ASN A 177 -2.44 6.28 1.83
N GLU A 178 -2.91 5.07 2.10
CA GLU A 178 -4.31 4.79 2.41
C GLU A 178 -4.44 3.64 3.41
N LEU A 179 -5.36 3.81 4.36
CA LEU A 179 -5.88 2.76 5.22
C LEU A 179 -7.23 2.33 4.66
N ARG A 180 -7.41 1.04 4.38
CA ARG A 180 -8.66 0.49 3.86
C ARG A 180 -9.19 -0.61 4.77
N PHE A 181 -10.43 -0.48 5.22
CA PHE A 181 -11.08 -1.48 6.06
C PHE A 181 -11.56 -2.65 5.23
N VAL A 182 -11.21 -3.86 5.63
CA VAL A 182 -11.44 -5.09 4.88
C VAL A 182 -11.77 -6.27 5.79
N LYS A 183 -12.16 -7.39 5.19
CA LYS A 183 -12.15 -8.69 5.86
C LYS A 183 -10.77 -9.33 5.70
N LEU A 184 -10.17 -9.78 6.78
CA LEU A 184 -8.87 -10.44 6.83
C LEU A 184 -8.84 -11.69 5.95
N ALA A 185 -9.94 -12.45 5.92
CA ALA A 185 -10.10 -13.67 5.13
C ALA A 185 -10.00 -13.44 3.61
N ASP A 186 -10.21 -12.20 3.14
CA ASP A 186 -10.09 -11.86 1.72
C ASP A 186 -8.61 -11.65 1.30
N TYR A 187 -7.71 -11.50 2.28
CA TYR A 187 -6.29 -11.17 2.06
C TYR A 187 -5.32 -12.25 2.53
N TYR A 188 -5.72 -13.05 3.51
CA TYR A 188 -5.04 -14.28 3.86
C TYR A 188 -5.81 -15.45 3.28
N ALA A 189 -5.32 -16.03 2.19
CA ALA A 189 -5.74 -17.37 1.83
C ALA A 189 -5.20 -18.31 2.90
N PRO A 190 -6.03 -18.96 3.73
CA PRO A 190 -5.54 -20.04 4.56
C PRO A 190 -4.95 -21.08 3.60
N LEU A 191 -3.65 -21.33 3.69
CA LEU A 191 -3.08 -22.53 3.11
C LEU A 191 -3.85 -23.67 3.77
N ARG A 192 -4.68 -24.37 2.99
CA ARG A 192 -5.37 -25.58 3.49
C ARG A 192 -4.26 -26.47 4.06
N SER A 193 -4.37 -26.75 5.36
CA SER A 193 -3.56 -27.79 6.01
C SER A 193 -4.17 -29.15 5.73
#